data_AF-A0A1I2V3E1-F1
#
_entry.id   AF-A0A1I2V3E1-F1
#
_cell.length_a   1.000
_cell.length_b   1.000
_cell.length_c   1.000
_cell.angle_alpha   90.00
_cell.angle_beta   90.00
_cell.angle_gamma   90.00
#
_symmetry.space_group_name_H-M   'P 1'
#
loop_
_entity.id
_entity.type
_entity.pdbx_description
1 polymer ?
#
loop_
_entity_poly.entity_id
_entity_poly.type
_entity_poly.pdbx_seq_one_letter_code
_entity_poly.pdbx_strand_id
1 'polypeptide(L)'
;MTSSVFERMVRGGRQLTRRGLASLERAFDASRGGLARFLGRGPAPWSDGADTDTTEWTLEHARRTESKWVRRDETVRCFRFDDGYVSTVTYNSRDVRWQLTPGQVPLANALAMATLFLQHEVTPQIDPEGRPFVGVSDAGPRQVFEEIADEPVEYVYLDEHRTLEEFPDFLETTEQLRLVHERMSPERYRTLDDEQGSVG
;
A
#
# COMPACT_ATOMS: atom_id res chain seq x y z
N MET A 1 -44.23 26.02 -1.31
CA MET A 1 -44.48 24.57 -1.23
C MET A 1 -43.88 23.96 -2.49
N THR A 2 -42.80 23.23 -2.28
CA THR A 2 -41.88 22.68 -3.29
C THR A 2 -42.24 21.25 -3.64
N SER A 3 -41.74 20.83 -4.81
CA SER A 3 -41.39 19.45 -5.19
C SER A 3 -42.46 18.62 -5.91
N SER A 4 -42.28 18.51 -7.23
CA SER A 4 -42.72 17.38 -8.05
C SER A 4 -42.02 17.42 -9.42
N VAL A 5 -40.71 17.12 -9.44
CA VAL A 5 -39.97 16.72 -10.65
C VAL A 5 -38.81 15.82 -10.22
N PHE A 6 -39.09 14.57 -9.86
CA PHE A 6 -38.04 13.54 -9.73
C PHE A 6 -38.60 12.21 -10.23
N GLU A 7 -38.91 12.17 -11.52
CA GLU A 7 -39.18 10.94 -12.23
C GLU A 7 -38.69 11.08 -13.68
N ARG A 8 -37.36 11.02 -13.87
CA ARG A 8 -36.68 10.68 -15.14
C ARG A 8 -35.16 10.78 -14.95
N MET A 9 -34.51 9.63 -14.88
CA MET A 9 -33.31 9.29 -15.67
C MET A 9 -32.68 7.99 -15.14
N VAL A 10 -33.34 6.88 -15.41
CA VAL A 10 -32.67 5.61 -15.65
C VAL A 10 -32.40 5.54 -17.15
N ARG A 11 -31.18 5.87 -17.58
CA ARG A 11 -30.48 5.41 -18.81
C ARG A 11 -29.42 6.43 -19.23
N GLY A 12 -28.15 6.02 -19.12
CA GLY A 12 -27.04 6.68 -19.81
C GLY A 12 -25.77 6.64 -18.98
N GLY A 13 -24.93 5.62 -19.21
CA GLY A 13 -23.64 5.54 -18.50
C GLY A 13 -22.88 4.22 -18.66
N ARG A 14 -23.04 3.51 -19.79
CA ARG A 14 -22.07 2.48 -20.20
C ARG A 14 -21.19 3.09 -21.28
N GLN A 15 -20.01 3.54 -20.91
CA GLN A 15 -18.76 3.61 -21.70
C GLN A 15 -17.83 4.63 -21.01
N LEU A 16 -16.52 4.35 -21.07
CA LEU A 16 -15.39 5.01 -20.36
C LEU A 16 -15.20 4.36 -18.98
N THR A 17 -14.20 3.54 -18.70
CA THR A 17 -12.78 3.61 -19.03
C THR A 17 -12.16 2.20 -18.97
N ARG A 18 -11.73 1.65 -20.12
CA ARG A 18 -10.99 0.37 -20.21
C ARG A 18 -9.60 0.53 -20.85
N ARG A 19 -9.08 1.76 -20.93
CA ARG A 19 -7.85 2.06 -21.70
C ARG A 19 -6.61 2.47 -20.87
N GLY A 20 -6.68 2.46 -19.54
CA GLY A 20 -5.55 2.83 -18.68
C GLY A 20 -4.72 1.67 -18.11
N LEU A 21 -5.31 0.48 -17.92
CA LEU A 21 -4.66 -0.63 -17.21
C LEU A 21 -3.66 -1.42 -18.08
N ALA A 22 -3.92 -1.55 -19.39
CA ALA A 22 -3.10 -2.39 -20.29
C ALA A 22 -1.72 -1.82 -20.65
N SER A 23 -1.41 -0.58 -20.26
CA SER A 23 -0.09 0.04 -20.48
C SER A 23 0.83 -0.13 -19.27
N LEU A 24 0.29 -0.32 -18.07
CA LEU A 24 1.06 -0.56 -16.84
C LEU A 24 1.60 -1.99 -16.77
N GLU A 25 0.83 -2.98 -17.27
CA GLU A 25 1.25 -4.38 -17.32
C GLU A 25 2.45 -4.61 -18.26
N ARG A 26 2.45 -3.94 -19.43
CA ARG A 26 3.49 -4.15 -20.46
C ARG A 26 4.84 -3.52 -20.12
N ALA A 27 4.86 -2.41 -19.38
CA ALA A 27 6.11 -1.82 -18.91
C ALA A 27 6.78 -2.65 -17.81
N PHE A 28 5.99 -3.37 -17.00
CA PHE A 28 6.49 -4.21 -15.92
C PHE A 28 6.96 -5.60 -16.40
N ASP A 29 6.26 -6.23 -17.35
CA ASP A 29 6.66 -7.53 -17.91
C ASP A 29 7.97 -7.48 -18.70
N ALA A 30 8.31 -6.34 -19.32
CA ALA A 30 9.57 -6.14 -20.02
C ALA A 30 10.81 -6.29 -19.10
N SER A 31 10.64 -6.12 -17.78
CA SER A 31 11.72 -6.30 -16.79
C SER A 31 11.95 -7.77 -16.40
N ARG A 32 10.99 -8.67 -16.61
CA ARG A 32 11.10 -10.10 -16.25
C ARG A 32 11.75 -10.97 -17.33
N GLY A 33 11.75 -10.54 -18.59
CA GLY A 33 12.30 -11.32 -19.71
C GLY A 33 13.81 -11.57 -19.68
N GLY A 34 14.56 -10.83 -18.85
CA GLY A 34 16.03 -10.96 -18.72
C GLY A 34 16.50 -12.02 -17.73
N LEU A 35 15.66 -12.45 -16.78
CA LEU A 35 16.07 -13.32 -15.67
C LEU A 35 15.74 -14.81 -15.87
N ALA A 36 14.95 -15.15 -16.90
CA ALA A 36 14.49 -16.53 -17.14
C ALA A 36 15.54 -17.44 -17.81
N ARG A 37 16.75 -16.94 -18.16
CA ARG A 37 17.77 -17.74 -18.86
C ARG A 37 18.85 -18.37 -17.98
N PHE A 38 18.83 -18.19 -16.65
CA PHE A 38 19.94 -18.62 -15.79
C PHE A 38 19.64 -19.75 -14.79
N LEU A 39 18.41 -20.26 -14.70
CA LEU A 39 18.08 -21.36 -13.77
C LEU A 39 17.45 -22.53 -14.50
N GLY A 40 18.25 -23.20 -15.33
CA GLY A 40 17.96 -24.56 -15.77
C GLY A 40 18.56 -25.56 -14.78
N ARG A 41 17.74 -26.19 -13.93
CA ARG A 41 17.92 -27.59 -13.51
C ARG A 41 16.64 -28.10 -12.83
N GLY A 42 16.12 -29.23 -13.33
CA GLY A 42 14.92 -29.90 -12.80
C GLY A 42 15.09 -30.45 -11.38
N PRO A 43 13.99 -30.86 -10.74
CA PRO A 43 13.94 -31.09 -9.30
C PRO A 43 14.52 -32.46 -8.92
N ALA A 44 15.27 -32.47 -7.82
CA ALA A 44 15.50 -33.67 -7.02
C ALA A 44 14.59 -33.63 -5.79
N PRO A 45 14.14 -34.79 -5.28
CA PRO A 45 12.97 -34.85 -4.42
C PRO A 45 13.36 -34.97 -2.94
N TRP A 46 12.44 -34.51 -2.08
CA TRP A 46 12.41 -34.57 -0.61
C TRP A 46 13.53 -33.87 0.17
N SER A 47 13.13 -32.81 0.87
CA SER A 47 13.65 -32.47 2.19
C SER A 47 12.50 -31.86 2.97
N ASP A 48 12.14 -32.53 4.07
CA ASP A 48 11.27 -32.02 5.13
C ASP A 48 11.78 -30.64 5.57
N GLY A 49 11.11 -29.60 5.12
CA GLY A 49 11.31 -28.24 5.61
C GLY A 49 10.16 -27.92 6.52
N ALA A 50 10.43 -27.83 7.82
CA ALA A 50 9.50 -27.37 8.84
C ALA A 50 8.72 -26.16 8.32
N ASP A 51 7.41 -26.33 8.19
CA ASP A 51 6.46 -25.27 7.91
C ASP A 51 6.52 -24.31 9.11
N THR A 52 7.43 -23.35 9.02
CA THR A 52 7.49 -22.23 9.94
C THR A 52 6.24 -21.45 9.63
N ASP A 53 5.20 -21.67 10.44
CA ASP A 53 3.94 -20.95 10.41
C ASP A 53 4.24 -19.46 10.53
N THR A 54 4.51 -18.83 9.38
CA THR A 54 4.93 -17.45 9.22
C THR A 54 3.66 -16.62 9.30
N THR A 55 3.09 -16.61 10.50
CA THR A 55 1.93 -15.81 10.90
C THR A 55 2.28 -14.32 11.00
N GLU A 56 3.57 -13.99 11.10
CA GLU A 56 4.05 -12.61 11.22
C GLU A 56 4.58 -12.08 9.88
N TRP A 57 4.38 -10.78 9.64
CA TRP A 57 4.98 -10.08 8.52
C TRP A 57 6.51 -9.97 8.69
N THR A 58 7.22 -10.40 7.66
CA THR A 58 8.68 -10.22 7.60
C THR A 58 9.04 -9.22 6.52
N LEU A 59 9.82 -8.20 6.87
CA LEU A 59 10.44 -7.30 5.89
C LEU A 59 11.50 -8.08 5.09
N GLU A 60 11.18 -8.41 3.84
CA GLU A 60 12.10 -9.09 2.93
C GLU A 60 13.21 -8.15 2.45
N HIS A 61 12.84 -6.90 2.14
CA HIS A 61 13.82 -5.86 1.84
C HIS A 61 13.26 -4.45 2.00
N ALA A 62 14.17 -3.52 2.29
CA ALA A 62 13.96 -2.07 2.20
C ALA A 62 15.05 -1.48 1.30
N ARG A 63 14.68 -1.03 0.11
CA ARG A 63 15.54 -0.35 -0.87
C ARG A 63 15.19 1.13 -0.90
N ARG A 64 15.95 1.92 -1.65
CA ARG A 64 15.75 3.38 -1.76
C ARG A 64 14.38 3.77 -2.30
N THR A 65 13.79 2.93 -3.16
CA THR A 65 12.56 3.25 -3.89
C THR A 65 11.45 2.23 -3.66
N GLU A 66 11.68 1.19 -2.87
CA GLU A 66 10.70 0.12 -2.62
C GLU A 66 11.03 -0.62 -1.33
N SER A 67 10.02 -0.94 -0.55
CA SER A 67 10.05 -1.94 0.50
C SER A 67 9.05 -3.05 0.21
N LYS A 68 9.33 -4.24 0.74
CA LYS A 68 8.49 -5.43 0.58
C LYS A 68 8.42 -6.20 1.88
N TRP A 69 7.20 -6.41 2.37
CA TRP A 69 6.88 -7.33 3.45
C TRP A 69 6.15 -8.53 2.89
N VAL A 70 6.42 -9.69 3.47
CA VAL A 70 5.80 -10.96 3.09
C VAL A 70 5.27 -11.68 4.31
N ARG A 71 4.13 -12.34 4.14
CA ARG A 71 3.52 -13.23 5.11
C ARG A 71 2.71 -14.27 4.35
N ARG A 72 3.06 -15.56 4.48
CA ARG A 72 2.43 -16.64 3.72
C ARG A 72 2.39 -16.31 2.21
N ASP A 73 1.20 -16.26 1.62
CA ASP A 73 0.96 -15.91 0.22
C ASP A 73 0.64 -14.43 0.00
N GLU A 74 0.79 -13.57 1.00
CA GLU A 74 0.52 -12.15 0.92
C GLU A 74 1.80 -11.33 0.79
N THR A 75 1.71 -10.19 0.12
CA THR A 75 2.85 -9.28 -0.05
C THR A 75 2.38 -7.84 0.03
N VAL A 76 2.90 -7.10 1.00
CA VAL A 76 2.74 -5.64 1.06
C VAL A 76 3.97 -4.99 0.43
N ARG A 77 3.76 -4.00 -0.42
CA ARG A 77 4.82 -3.16 -0.98
C ARG A 77 4.51 -1.70 -0.78
N CYS A 78 5.52 -0.92 -0.40
CA CYS A 78 5.50 0.54 -0.52
C CYS A 78 6.60 0.92 -1.49
N PHE A 79 6.29 1.67 -2.54
CA PHE A 79 7.27 2.05 -3.56
C PHE A 79 7.06 3.47 -4.05
N ARG A 80 8.16 4.09 -4.48
CA ARG A 80 8.13 5.41 -5.08
C ARG A 80 7.51 5.34 -6.47
N PHE A 81 6.58 6.23 -6.75
CA PHE A 81 5.95 6.43 -8.04
C PHE A 81 5.88 7.94 -8.30
N ASP A 82 6.56 8.39 -9.35
CA ASP A 82 6.72 9.82 -9.65
C ASP A 82 7.32 10.59 -8.45
N ASP A 83 6.64 11.65 -8.00
CA ASP A 83 7.03 12.47 -6.85
C ASP A 83 6.45 11.98 -5.51
N GLY A 84 5.74 10.85 -5.49
CA GLY A 84 5.13 10.29 -4.29
C GLY A 84 5.40 8.80 -4.08
N TYR A 85 4.64 8.21 -3.17
CA TYR A 85 4.72 6.79 -2.80
C TYR A 85 3.35 6.16 -2.86
N VAL A 86 3.33 4.86 -3.21
CA VAL A 86 2.13 4.05 -3.32
C VAL A 86 2.35 2.79 -2.50
N SER A 87 1.37 2.46 -1.65
CA SER A 87 1.33 1.18 -0.93
C SER A 87 0.27 0.26 -1.52
N THR A 88 0.62 -1.02 -1.64
CA THR A 88 -0.24 -2.08 -2.19
C THR A 88 -0.14 -3.35 -1.36
N VAL A 89 -1.21 -4.15 -1.36
CA VAL A 89 -1.18 -5.54 -0.92
C VAL A 89 -1.49 -6.45 -2.12
N THR A 90 -0.77 -7.55 -2.24
CA THR A 90 -1.00 -8.60 -3.24
C THR A 90 -1.29 -9.92 -2.53
N TYR A 91 -2.40 -10.57 -2.89
CA TYR A 91 -2.74 -11.93 -2.49
C TYR A 91 -2.30 -12.89 -3.60
N ASN A 92 -1.12 -13.51 -3.45
CA ASN A 92 -0.48 -14.28 -4.53
C ASN A 92 -1.28 -15.54 -4.89
N SER A 93 -2.00 -16.15 -3.95
CA SER A 93 -2.86 -17.32 -4.25
C SER A 93 -4.05 -17.00 -5.15
N ARG A 94 -4.50 -15.73 -5.15
CA ARG A 94 -5.69 -15.26 -5.87
C ARG A 94 -5.36 -14.43 -7.11
N ASP A 95 -4.09 -14.09 -7.31
CA ASP A 95 -3.62 -13.14 -8.32
C ASP A 95 -4.37 -11.80 -8.26
N VAL A 96 -4.61 -11.31 -7.03
CA VAL A 96 -5.31 -10.05 -6.78
C VAL A 96 -4.37 -9.07 -6.10
N ARG A 97 -4.32 -7.83 -6.62
CA ARG A 97 -3.63 -6.70 -6.00
C ARG A 97 -4.61 -5.60 -5.68
N TRP A 98 -4.52 -5.08 -4.46
CA TRP A 98 -5.25 -3.91 -4.00
C TRP A 98 -4.28 -2.78 -3.67
N GLN A 99 -4.67 -1.56 -4.03
CA GLN A 99 -3.96 -0.36 -3.63
C GLN A 99 -4.47 0.07 -2.25
N LEU A 100 -3.57 0.22 -1.28
CA LEU A 100 -3.89 0.69 0.06
C LEU A 100 -3.96 2.23 0.12
N THR A 101 -3.32 2.89 -0.82
CA THR A 101 -3.28 4.36 -0.94
C THR A 101 -4.31 4.83 -1.98
N PRO A 102 -4.90 6.04 -1.86
CA PRO A 102 -5.81 6.58 -2.89
C PRO A 102 -5.08 6.95 -4.20
N GLY A 103 -3.76 6.99 -4.18
CA GLY A 103 -2.88 7.40 -5.27
C GLY A 103 -1.47 7.60 -4.75
N GLN A 104 -0.69 8.44 -5.41
CA GLN A 104 0.61 8.86 -4.90
C GLN A 104 0.43 9.81 -3.71
N VAL A 105 1.06 9.48 -2.58
CA VAL A 105 1.02 10.27 -1.35
C VAL A 105 2.44 10.43 -0.76
N PRO A 106 2.67 11.35 0.19
CA PRO A 106 3.93 11.41 0.92
C PRO A 106 4.30 10.06 1.57
N LEU A 107 5.61 9.83 1.78
CA LEU A 107 6.11 8.56 2.31
C LEU A 107 5.48 8.18 3.65
N ALA A 108 5.37 9.12 4.60
CA ALA A 108 4.78 8.86 5.91
C ALA A 108 3.32 8.39 5.79
N ASN A 109 2.52 9.02 4.94
CA ASN A 109 1.14 8.61 4.67
C ASN A 109 1.07 7.20 4.02
N ALA A 110 1.89 6.95 3.00
CA ALA A 110 1.95 5.62 2.37
C ALA A 110 2.34 4.54 3.38
N LEU A 111 3.24 4.85 4.30
CA LEU A 111 3.65 3.97 5.38
C LEU A 111 2.56 3.81 6.44
N ALA A 112 1.80 4.85 6.81
CA ALA A 112 0.68 4.72 7.73
C ALA A 112 -0.37 3.72 7.21
N MET A 113 -0.72 3.83 5.92
CA MET A 113 -1.67 2.90 5.28
C MET A 113 -1.12 1.48 5.11
N ALA A 114 0.19 1.34 4.87
CA ALA A 114 0.83 0.02 4.87
C ALA A 114 0.83 -0.59 6.28
N THR A 115 1.20 0.18 7.30
CA THR A 115 1.27 -0.24 8.70
C THR A 115 -0.11 -0.64 9.23
N LEU A 116 -1.17 0.09 8.87
CA LEU A 116 -2.55 -0.31 9.17
C LEU A 116 -2.85 -1.74 8.69
N PHE A 117 -2.46 -2.07 7.46
CA PHE A 117 -2.67 -3.42 6.93
C PHE A 117 -1.73 -4.45 7.58
N LEU A 118 -0.46 -4.11 7.81
CA LEU A 118 0.51 -5.02 8.41
C LEU A 118 0.12 -5.42 9.83
N GLN A 119 -0.44 -4.50 10.63
CA GLN A 119 -0.76 -4.73 12.04
C GLN A 119 -2.19 -5.19 12.26
N HIS A 120 -3.13 -4.70 11.46
CA HIS A 120 -4.56 -4.90 11.69
C HIS A 120 -5.29 -5.57 10.53
N GLU A 121 -4.62 -5.82 9.41
CA GLU A 121 -5.21 -6.37 8.18
C GLU A 121 -6.39 -5.55 7.63
N VAL A 122 -6.42 -4.26 7.98
CA VAL A 122 -7.47 -3.33 7.56
C VAL A 122 -7.01 -2.56 6.33
N THR A 123 -7.86 -2.52 5.30
CA THR A 123 -7.66 -1.61 4.16
C THR A 123 -8.39 -0.29 4.45
N PRO A 124 -7.74 0.87 4.32
CA PRO A 124 -8.38 2.15 4.56
C PRO A 124 -9.49 2.41 3.54
N GLN A 125 -10.50 3.17 3.97
CA GLN A 125 -11.58 3.63 3.11
C GLN A 125 -11.28 5.02 2.59
N ILE A 126 -11.93 5.40 1.50
CA ILE A 126 -11.74 6.70 0.86
C ILE A 126 -13.05 7.48 0.99
N ASP A 127 -12.96 8.68 1.57
CA ASP A 127 -14.12 9.58 1.68
C ASP A 127 -14.46 10.23 0.31
N PRO A 128 -15.59 10.95 0.18
CA PRO A 128 -15.96 11.63 -1.07
C PRO A 128 -14.92 12.64 -1.57
N GLU A 129 -14.11 13.20 -0.68
CA GLU A 129 -13.02 14.13 -0.96
C GLU A 129 -11.72 13.43 -1.41
N GLY A 130 -11.67 12.10 -1.39
CA GLY A 130 -10.52 11.31 -1.81
C GLY A 130 -9.51 11.04 -0.68
N ARG A 131 -9.88 11.31 0.57
CA ARG A 131 -9.01 11.18 1.73
C ARG A 131 -9.12 9.78 2.34
N PRO A 132 -7.98 9.14 2.66
CA PRO A 132 -7.96 7.83 3.28
C PRO A 132 -8.28 7.95 4.78
N PHE A 133 -9.23 7.15 5.26
CA PHE A 133 -9.62 7.09 6.66
C PHE A 133 -9.89 5.66 7.13
N VAL A 134 -9.94 5.49 8.46
CA VAL A 134 -10.35 4.25 9.13
C VAL A 134 -11.24 4.60 10.32
N GLY A 135 -12.19 3.72 10.65
CA GLY A 135 -12.95 3.85 11.90
C GLY A 135 -12.21 3.17 13.04
N VAL A 136 -12.19 3.77 14.23
CA VAL A 136 -11.54 3.22 15.42
C VAL A 136 -12.58 3.06 16.51
N SER A 137 -12.65 1.87 17.12
CA SER A 137 -13.40 1.62 18.35
C SER A 137 -12.46 1.06 19.43
N ASP A 138 -13.01 0.72 20.59
CA ASP A 138 -12.26 0.08 21.68
C ASP A 138 -11.61 -1.25 21.26
N ALA A 139 -12.13 -1.91 20.22
CA ALA A 139 -11.57 -3.13 19.64
C ALA A 139 -10.43 -2.89 18.63
N GLY A 140 -10.14 -1.63 18.29
CA GLY A 140 -9.12 -1.23 17.33
C GLY A 140 -9.67 -0.69 16.00
N PRO A 141 -8.80 -0.48 15.00
CA PRO A 141 -9.20 0.04 13.71
C PRO A 141 -10.03 -0.99 12.93
N ARG A 142 -11.06 -0.52 12.22
CA ARG A 142 -11.96 -1.33 11.40
C ARG A 142 -12.49 -0.56 10.19
N GLN A 143 -12.95 -1.30 9.19
CA GLN A 143 -13.74 -0.75 8.10
C GLN A 143 -15.14 -0.38 8.62
N VAL A 144 -15.60 0.82 8.27
CA VAL A 144 -16.94 1.32 8.61
C VAL A 144 -17.84 1.10 7.39
N PHE A 145 -18.89 0.30 7.54
CA PHE A 145 -19.95 0.22 6.53
C PHE A 145 -21.20 0.85 7.14
N GLU A 146 -21.93 1.67 6.38
CA GLU A 146 -23.08 2.50 6.82
C GLU A 146 -24.20 1.71 7.54
N GLU A 147 -24.14 0.38 7.56
CA GLU A 147 -25.23 -0.49 8.03
C GLU A 147 -24.96 -1.31 9.31
N ILE A 148 -23.74 -1.34 9.88
CA ILE A 148 -23.42 -2.31 10.97
C ILE A 148 -22.34 -1.85 11.97
N ALA A 149 -22.39 -0.61 12.44
CA ALA A 149 -21.59 -0.22 13.59
C ALA A 149 -22.43 -0.40 14.86
N ASP A 150 -22.34 -1.58 15.49
CA ASP A 150 -22.98 -1.86 16.79
C ASP A 150 -22.44 -0.96 17.93
N GLU A 151 -21.37 -0.22 17.65
CA GLU A 151 -20.64 0.65 18.56
C GLU A 151 -20.23 1.94 17.84
N PRO A 152 -20.17 3.10 18.54
CA PRO A 152 -19.64 4.33 17.97
C PRO A 152 -18.19 4.14 17.52
N VAL A 153 -17.82 4.81 16.43
CA VAL A 153 -16.45 4.81 15.90
C VAL A 153 -15.95 6.24 15.78
N GLU A 154 -14.67 6.45 16.05
CA GLU A 154 -13.95 7.66 15.68
C GLU A 154 -13.36 7.50 14.28
N TYR A 155 -13.53 8.50 13.42
CA TYR A 155 -12.93 8.51 12.10
C TYR A 155 -11.53 9.12 12.17
N VAL A 156 -10.51 8.34 11.85
CA VAL A 156 -9.11 8.77 11.84
C VAL A 156 -8.61 8.80 10.39
N TYR A 157 -8.09 9.96 9.97
CA TYR A 157 -7.52 10.16 8.64
C TYR A 157 -6.03 9.79 8.61
N LEU A 158 -5.58 9.25 7.48
CA LEU A 158 -4.22 8.71 7.28
C LEU A 158 -3.39 9.54 6.29
N ASP A 159 -3.83 10.75 5.96
CA ASP A 159 -3.21 11.64 4.98
C ASP A 159 -2.53 12.88 5.57
N GLU A 160 -2.50 13.01 6.89
CA GLU A 160 -1.99 14.21 7.57
C GLU A 160 -0.57 14.05 8.14
N HIS A 161 0.06 12.88 7.99
CA HIS A 161 1.33 12.53 8.61
C HIS A 161 2.54 13.01 7.79
N ARG A 162 3.47 13.67 8.47
CA ARG A 162 4.76 14.13 7.93
C ARG A 162 5.89 13.20 8.34
N THR A 163 5.78 12.61 9.54
CA THR A 163 6.79 11.71 10.11
C THR A 163 6.12 10.48 10.72
N LEU A 164 6.91 9.49 11.15
CA LEU A 164 6.38 8.29 11.80
C LEU A 164 5.84 8.58 13.22
N GLU A 165 6.35 9.61 13.88
CA GLU A 165 5.94 10.02 15.24
C GLU A 165 4.54 10.64 15.27
N GLU A 166 4.03 11.08 14.12
CA GLU A 166 2.68 11.62 13.95
C GLU A 166 1.64 10.52 13.68
N PHE A 167 2.04 9.24 13.67
CA PHE A 167 1.11 8.14 13.44
C PHE A 167 0.06 8.06 14.56
N PRO A 168 -1.18 7.63 14.25
CA PRO A 168 -2.18 7.39 15.28
C PRO A 168 -1.70 6.34 16.28
N ASP A 169 -2.12 6.47 17.55
CA ASP A 169 -1.63 5.63 18.66
C ASP A 169 -1.84 4.11 18.46
N PHE A 170 -2.82 3.71 17.64
CA PHE A 170 -3.06 2.30 17.30
C PHE A 170 -2.07 1.74 16.26
N LEU A 171 -1.21 2.57 15.67
CA LEU A 171 -0.15 2.14 14.75
C LEU A 171 1.20 2.18 15.46
N GLU A 172 1.76 0.99 15.70
CA GLU A 172 3.06 0.91 16.34
C GLU A 172 4.20 1.19 15.33
N THR A 173 5.13 2.06 15.70
CA THR A 173 6.34 2.27 14.90
C THR A 173 7.40 1.22 15.26
N THR A 174 7.54 0.20 14.41
CA THR A 174 8.51 -0.89 14.57
C THR A 174 9.90 -0.52 14.01
N GLU A 175 10.93 -1.28 14.38
CA GLU A 175 12.29 -1.11 13.81
C GLU A 175 12.32 -1.33 12.30
N GLN A 176 11.54 -2.28 11.78
CA GLN A 176 11.41 -2.49 10.34
C GLN A 176 10.87 -1.25 9.63
N LEU A 177 9.87 -0.59 10.24
CA LEU A 177 9.27 0.62 9.69
C LEU A 177 10.24 1.81 9.73
N ARG A 178 10.97 1.99 10.84
CA ARG A 178 12.02 3.01 10.96
C ARG A 178 13.09 2.85 9.88
N LEU A 179 13.55 1.62 9.65
CA LEU A 179 14.53 1.30 8.61
C LEU A 179 14.00 1.63 7.20
N VAL A 180 12.73 1.31 6.92
CA VAL A 180 12.12 1.62 5.62
C VAL A 180 12.03 3.12 5.40
N HIS A 181 11.50 3.86 6.38
CA HIS A 181 11.42 5.32 6.30
C HIS A 181 12.81 5.92 6.11
N GLU A 182 13.79 5.53 6.92
CA GLU A 182 15.18 5.99 6.80
C GLU A 182 15.76 5.79 5.40
N ARG A 183 15.54 4.61 4.79
CA ARG A 183 16.08 4.29 3.45
C ARG A 183 15.34 4.97 2.33
N MET A 184 14.04 5.19 2.47
CA MET A 184 13.19 5.72 1.42
C MET A 184 12.99 7.23 1.49
N SER A 185 13.31 7.89 2.61
CA SER A 185 13.14 9.33 2.77
C SER A 185 13.97 10.15 1.77
N PRO A 186 13.36 11.10 1.04
CA PRO A 186 14.02 11.90 0.01
C PRO A 186 15.21 12.75 0.51
N GLU A 187 15.17 13.16 1.78
CA GLU A 187 16.13 14.11 2.37
C GLU A 187 17.58 13.61 2.37
N ARG A 188 17.80 12.28 2.33
CA ARG A 188 19.15 11.71 2.22
C ARG A 188 19.81 11.88 0.85
N TYR A 189 19.05 12.27 -0.16
CA TYR A 189 19.54 12.30 -1.54
C TYR A 189 19.86 13.71 -2.01
N ARG A 190 19.25 14.76 -1.43
CA ARG A 190 19.65 16.15 -1.71
C ARG A 190 21.09 16.42 -1.28
N THR A 191 21.52 15.89 -0.14
CA THR A 191 22.89 16.07 0.37
C THR A 191 23.96 15.36 -0.45
N LEU A 192 23.64 14.22 -1.09
CA LEU A 192 24.61 13.47 -1.92
C LEU A 192 24.78 14.03 -3.33
N ASP A 193 23.73 14.66 -3.87
CA ASP A 193 23.79 15.35 -5.16
C ASP A 193 24.44 16.74 -5.03
N ASP A 194 24.26 17.42 -3.89
CA ASP A 194 24.92 18.71 -3.60
C ASP A 194 26.43 18.55 -3.36
N GLU A 195 26.91 17.43 -2.78
CA GLU A 195 28.34 17.16 -2.61
C GLU A 195 29.05 16.76 -3.91
N GLN A 196 28.33 16.32 -4.95
CA GLN A 196 28.90 16.00 -6.26
C GLN A 196 28.78 17.14 -7.28
N GLY A 197 28.06 18.23 -6.96
CA GLY A 197 27.86 19.38 -7.84
C GLY A 197 28.92 20.49 -7.75
N SER A 198 29.92 20.40 -6.87
CA SER A 198 30.93 21.46 -6.67
C SER A 198 32.29 21.18 -7.33
N VAL A 199 32.30 20.62 -8.55
CA VAL A 199 33.48 20.68 -9.44
C VAL A 199 33.02 20.96 -10.87
N GLY A 200 33.20 22.21 -11.31
CA GLY A 200 32.96 22.65 -12.68
C GLY A 200 32.83 24.16 -12.78
#